data_AF-A0A2V7XU73-F1
#
_entry.id   AF-A0A2V7XU73-F1
#
_cell.length_a   1.000
_cell.length_b   1.000
_cell.length_c   1.000
_cell.angle_alpha   90.00
_cell.angle_beta   90.00
_cell.angle_gamma   90.00
#
_symmetry.space_group_name_H-M   'P 1'
#
loop_
_entity.id
_entity.type
_entity.pdbx_description
1 polymer ?
#
loop_
_entity_poly.entity_id
_entity_poly.type
_entity_poly.pdbx_seq_one_letter_code
_entity_poly.pdbx_strand_id
1 'polypeptide(L)'
;MPSEWAEVETLVRDLGAVRAAAFAARASDAAYVAIERAIGDATQAVVDTLDDPRSVEALSQARQAINTARELVAGLAAEIDRARRARARAGELGVKRS
;
A
#
# COMPACT_ATOMS: atom_id res chain seq x y z
N MET A 1 -15.03 6.12 22.74
CA MET A 1 -14.46 7.11 21.80
C MET A 1 -15.59 8.01 21.33
N PRO A 2 -15.39 9.34 21.28
CA PRO A 2 -16.33 10.24 20.61
C PRO A 2 -16.48 9.84 19.13
N SER A 3 -17.67 10.05 18.56
CA SER A 3 -17.96 9.64 17.18
C SER A 3 -17.04 10.31 16.15
N GLU A 4 -16.56 11.52 16.42
CA GLU A 4 -15.63 12.24 15.54
C GLU A 4 -14.28 11.52 15.32
N TRP A 5 -13.84 10.67 16.26
CA TRP A 5 -12.54 10.00 16.16
C TRP A 5 -12.61 8.62 15.51
N ALA A 6 -13.80 8.06 15.32
CA ALA A 6 -13.97 6.72 14.78
C ALA A 6 -13.42 6.58 13.35
N GLU A 7 -13.57 7.64 12.55
CA GLU A 7 -13.08 7.64 11.17
C GLU A 7 -11.56 7.76 11.10
N VAL A 8 -10.98 8.64 11.93
CA VAL A 8 -9.53 8.77 12.11
C VAL A 8 -8.89 7.45 12.56
N GLU A 9 -9.49 6.74 13.52
CA GLU A 9 -9.01 5.41 13.92
C GLU A 9 -9.01 4.41 12.75
N THR A 10 -10.04 4.46 11.91
CA THR A 10 -10.15 3.60 10.74
C THR A 10 -9.02 3.90 9.76
N LEU A 11 -8.73 5.18 9.50
CA LEU A 11 -7.62 5.60 8.65
C LEU A 11 -6.27 5.12 9.19
N VAL A 12 -6.03 5.21 10.51
CA VAL A 12 -4.81 4.71 11.15
C VAL A 12 -4.66 3.20 10.96
N ARG A 13 -5.74 2.43 11.16
CA ARG A 13 -5.74 0.97 10.95
C ARG A 13 -5.51 0.61 9.49
N ASP A 14 -6.15 1.32 8.57
CA ASP A 14 -5.99 1.13 7.13
C ASP A 14 -4.55 1.41 6.67
N LEU A 15 -3.95 2.50 7.16
CA LEU A 15 -2.53 2.84 6.91
C LEU A 15 -1.60 1.75 7.43
N GLY A 16 -1.85 1.23 8.65
CA GLY A 16 -1.11 0.11 9.22
C GLY A 16 -1.19 -1.16 8.37
N ALA A 17 -2.38 -1.47 7.83
CA ALA A 17 -2.57 -2.60 6.92
C ALA A 17 -1.77 -2.43 5.60
N VAL A 18 -1.75 -1.23 5.02
CA VAL A 18 -0.95 -0.93 3.83
C VAL A 18 0.55 -1.10 4.11
N ARG A 19 1.04 -0.59 5.25
CA ARG A 19 2.44 -0.75 5.66
C ARG A 19 2.84 -2.22 5.81
N ALA A 20 1.99 -3.02 6.45
CA ALA A 20 2.23 -4.45 6.60
C ALA A 20 2.28 -5.18 5.25
N ALA A 21 1.37 -4.84 4.33
CA ALA A 21 1.35 -5.40 2.98
C ALA A 21 2.60 -5.01 2.17
N ALA A 22 3.03 -3.75 2.24
CA ALA A 22 4.26 -3.28 1.61
C ALA A 22 5.48 -4.06 2.09
N PHE A 23 5.59 -4.28 3.41
CA PHE A 23 6.69 -5.04 4.00
C PHE A 23 6.69 -6.51 3.54
N ALA A 24 5.50 -7.12 3.42
CA ALA A 24 5.35 -8.49 2.94
C ALA A 24 5.70 -8.64 1.45
N ALA A 25 5.47 -7.61 0.63
CA ALA A 25 5.69 -7.64 -0.81
C ALA A 25 7.18 -7.77 -1.19
N ARG A 26 8.14 -7.40 -0.33
CA ARG A 26 9.59 -7.46 -0.60
C ARG A 26 9.97 -6.87 -1.97
N ALA A 27 9.63 -5.60 -2.16
CA ALA A 27 9.83 -4.85 -3.39
C ALA A 27 11.29 -4.83 -3.87
N SER A 28 11.50 -4.65 -5.18
CA SER A 28 12.79 -4.16 -5.69
C SER A 28 13.04 -2.72 -5.24
N ASP A 29 14.30 -2.27 -5.22
CA ASP A 29 14.67 -0.95 -4.72
C ASP A 29 13.88 0.20 -5.37
N ALA A 30 13.61 0.13 -6.68
CA ALA A 30 12.85 1.15 -7.39
C ALA A 30 11.35 1.17 -7.00
N ALA A 31 10.73 0.00 -6.87
CA ALA A 31 9.33 -0.10 -6.44
C ALA A 31 9.18 0.24 -4.95
N TYR A 32 10.21 -0.03 -4.14
CA TYR A 32 10.26 0.34 -2.73
C TYR A 32 10.18 1.85 -2.55
N VAL A 33 10.98 2.63 -3.29
CA VAL A 33 10.96 4.10 -3.18
C VAL A 33 9.58 4.69 -3.48
N ALA A 34 8.90 4.19 -4.52
CA ALA A 34 7.56 4.66 -4.87
C ALA A 34 6.52 4.33 -3.77
N ILE A 35 6.60 3.12 -3.19
CA ILE A 35 5.73 2.69 -2.10
C ILE A 35 5.98 3.49 -0.83
N GLU A 36 7.24 3.69 -0.45
CA GLU A 36 7.59 4.50 0.74
C GLU A 36 7.11 5.94 0.61
N ARG A 37 7.24 6.53 -0.59
CA ARG A 37 6.69 7.88 -0.85
C ARG A 37 5.18 7.92 -0.65
N ALA A 38 4.45 6.98 -1.25
CA ALA A 38 2.99 6.94 -1.12
C ALA A 38 2.52 6.68 0.32
N ILE A 39 3.22 5.84 1.07
CA ILE A 39 2.96 5.63 2.51
C ILE A 39 3.26 6.89 3.30
N GLY A 40 4.34 7.61 2.97
CA GLY A 40 4.67 8.90 3.56
C GLY A 40 3.56 9.94 3.35
N ASP A 41 3.10 10.09 2.11
CA ASP A 41 2.01 11.01 1.75
C ASP A 41 0.70 10.64 2.49
N ALA A 42 0.37 9.33 2.56
CA ALA A 42 -0.78 8.85 3.32
C ALA A 42 -0.64 9.08 4.83
N THR A 43 0.57 8.94 5.37
CA THR A 43 0.85 9.21 6.79
C THR A 43 0.62 10.68 7.10
N GLN A 44 1.12 11.58 6.25
CA GLN A 44 0.92 13.02 6.45
C GLN A 44 -0.57 13.38 6.40
N ALA A 45 -1.31 12.88 5.41
CA ALA A 45 -2.74 13.16 5.31
C ALA A 45 -3.54 12.64 6.52
N VAL A 46 -3.15 11.50 7.11
CA VAL A 46 -3.73 11.03 8.37
C VAL A 46 -3.37 11.94 9.54
N VAL A 47 -2.13 12.42 9.63
CA VAL A 47 -1.71 13.39 10.67
C VAL A 47 -2.53 14.67 10.58
N ASP A 48 -2.80 15.17 9.37
CA ASP A 48 -3.60 16.38 9.17
C ASP A 48 -5.05 16.20 9.70
N THR A 49 -5.57 14.97 9.74
CA THR A 49 -6.88 14.67 10.34
C THR A 49 -6.87 14.68 11.87
N LEU A 50 -5.70 14.59 12.52
CA LEU A 50 -5.58 14.66 13.98
C LEU A 50 -5.79 16.10 14.49
N ASP A 51 -5.43 17.09 13.68
CA ASP A 51 -5.59 18.51 14.01
C ASP A 51 -7.06 18.96 13.88
N ASP A 52 -7.81 18.40 12.93
CA ASP A 52 -9.27 18.58 12.82
C ASP A 52 -9.99 17.26 12.42
N PRO A 53 -10.41 16.44 13.39
CA PRO A 53 -11.03 15.13 13.13
C PRO A 53 -12.44 15.21 12.52
N ARG A 54 -13.02 16.41 12.37
CA ARG A 54 -14.33 16.62 11.74
C ARG A 54 -14.21 17.20 10.33
N SER A 55 -13.00 17.52 9.88
CA SER A 55 -12.78 18.02 8.53
C SER A 55 -13.04 16.92 7.50
N VAL A 56 -14.19 17.00 6.83
CA VAL A 56 -14.56 16.08 5.74
C VAL A 56 -13.53 16.10 4.63
N GLU A 57 -12.92 17.26 4.36
CA GLU A 57 -11.86 17.40 3.36
C GLU A 57 -10.62 16.62 3.77
N ALA A 58 -10.13 16.81 5.00
CA ALA A 58 -8.94 16.11 5.49
C ALA A 58 -9.16 14.59 5.53
N LEU A 59 -10.32 14.13 5.99
CA LEU A 59 -10.70 12.72 6.00
C LEU A 59 -10.75 12.12 4.58
N SER A 60 -11.29 12.87 3.61
CA SER A 60 -11.34 12.47 2.20
C SER A 60 -9.94 12.37 1.59
N GLN A 61 -9.07 13.37 1.83
CA GLN A 61 -7.70 13.37 1.35
C GLN A 61 -6.89 12.20 1.94
N ALA A 62 -7.01 11.96 3.24
CA ALA A 62 -6.37 10.82 3.90
C ALA A 62 -6.82 9.48 3.28
N ARG A 63 -8.12 9.33 3.02
CA ARG A 63 -8.67 8.12 2.39
C ARG A 63 -8.12 7.91 0.97
N GLN A 64 -8.04 8.96 0.17
CA GLN A 64 -7.49 8.90 -1.19
C GLN A 64 -5.99 8.54 -1.18
N ALA A 65 -5.21 9.14 -0.28
CA ALA A 65 -3.79 8.85 -0.15
C ALA A 65 -3.55 7.39 0.28
N ILE A 66 -4.31 6.89 1.26
CA ILE A 66 -4.26 5.47 1.67
C ILE A 66 -4.63 4.54 0.51
N ASN A 67 -5.68 4.85 -0.24
CA ASN A 67 -6.11 4.02 -1.38
C ASN A 67 -5.02 3.99 -2.47
N THR A 68 -4.39 5.12 -2.75
CA THR A 68 -3.29 5.21 -3.71
C THR A 68 -2.11 4.32 -3.28
N ALA A 69 -1.72 4.40 -2.00
CA ALA A 69 -0.66 3.54 -1.46
C ALA A 69 -1.05 2.05 -1.53
N ARG A 70 -2.31 1.71 -1.24
CA ARG A 70 -2.84 0.34 -1.34
C ARG A 70 -2.77 -0.20 -2.77
N GLU A 71 -3.15 0.61 -3.76
CA GLU A 71 -3.12 0.23 -5.18
C GLU A 71 -1.69 -0.02 -5.68
N LEU A 72 -0.74 0.82 -5.27
CA LEU A 72 0.69 0.63 -5.62
C LEU A 72 1.24 -0.67 -5.04
N VAL A 73 0.94 -0.97 -3.77
CA VAL A 73 1.36 -2.23 -3.13
C VAL A 73 0.73 -3.44 -3.82
N ALA A 74 -0.56 -3.37 -4.17
CA ALA A 74 -1.26 -4.43 -4.88
C ALA A 74 -0.70 -4.66 -6.30
N GLY A 75 -0.39 -3.58 -7.02
CA GLY A 75 0.24 -3.62 -8.33
C GLY A 75 1.59 -4.34 -8.29
N LEU A 76 2.43 -4.00 -7.32
CA LEU A 76 3.71 -4.67 -7.10
C LEU A 76 3.54 -6.16 -6.80
N ALA A 77 2.61 -6.53 -5.91
CA ALA A 77 2.36 -7.93 -5.58
C ALA A 77 1.97 -8.74 -6.84
N ALA A 78 1.10 -8.17 -7.68
CA ALA A 78 0.71 -8.77 -8.94
C ALA A 78 1.88 -8.91 -9.93
N GLU A 79 2.81 -7.94 -9.97
CA GLU A 79 4.03 -8.01 -10.78
C GLU A 79 4.98 -9.11 -10.33
N ILE A 80 5.23 -9.22 -9.04
CA ILE A 80 6.09 -10.26 -8.46
C ILE A 80 5.53 -11.64 -8.79
N ASP A 81 4.23 -11.83 -8.66
CA ASP A 81 3.57 -13.09 -8.97
C ASP A 81 3.61 -13.41 -10.47
N ARG A 82 3.42 -12.42 -11.34
CA ARG A 82 3.60 -12.58 -12.79
C ARG A 82 5.03 -13.01 -13.11
N ALA A 83 6.04 -12.37 -12.52
CA ALA A 83 7.45 -12.71 -12.74
C ALA A 83 7.79 -14.12 -12.24
N ARG A 84 7.27 -14.52 -11.08
CA ARG A 84 7.43 -15.90 -10.54
C ARG A 84 6.84 -16.94 -11.50
N ARG A 85 5.61 -16.74 -11.98
CA ARG A 85 4.97 -17.65 -12.95
C ARG A 85 5.70 -17.72 -14.28
N ALA A 86 6.26 -16.61 -14.77
CA ALA A 86 7.06 -16.61 -15.98
C ALA A 86 8.34 -17.45 -15.83
N ARG A 87 9.05 -17.31 -14.70
CA ARG A 87 10.26 -18.08 -14.40
C ARG A 87 9.97 -19.59 -14.25
N ALA A 88 8.90 -19.96 -13.56
CA ALA A 88 8.50 -21.37 -13.41
C ALA A 88 8.26 -22.04 -14.77
N ARG A 89 7.49 -21.40 -15.66
CA ARG A 89 7.23 -21.89 -17.03
C ARG A 89 8.51 -22.00 -17.86
N ALA A 90 9.42 -21.03 -17.76
CA ALA A 90 10.71 -21.10 -18.45
C ALA A 90 11.56 -22.29 -17.96
N GLY A 91 11.55 -22.56 -16.66
CA GLY A 91 12.21 -23.74 -16.07
C GLY A 91 11.63 -25.07 -16.61
N GLU A 92 10.32 -25.20 -16.66
CA GLU A 92 9.65 -26.39 -17.22
C GLU A 92 10.00 -26.64 -18.70
N LEU A 93 10.12 -25.56 -19.49
CA LEU A 93 10.50 -25.64 -20.90
C LEU A 93 12.00 -25.96 -21.09
N GLY A 94 12.86 -25.50 -20.18
CA GLY A 94 14.28 -25.85 -20.17
C GLY A 94 14.53 -27.31 -19.80
N VAL A 95 13.80 -27.81 -18.79
CA VAL A 95 13.88 -29.23 -18.36
C VAL A 95 13.37 -30.18 -19.44
N LYS A 96 12.35 -29.81 -20.22
CA LYS A 96 11.87 -30.63 -21.36
C LYS A 96 12.81 -30.67 -22.56
N ARG A 97 13.85 -29.83 -22.61
CA ARG A 97 14.83 -29.78 -23.71
C ARG A 97 16.18 -30.42 -23.35
N SER A 98 16.30 -30.98 -22.14
CA SER A 98 17.48 -31.76 -21.68
C SER A 98 17.19 -33.24 -21.81
#